data_AF-A0AAF0QLT1-F1
#
_entry.id   AF-A0AAF0QLT1-F1
#
_cell.length_a   1.000
_cell.length_b   1.000
_cell.length_c   1.000
_cell.angle_alpha   90.00
_cell.angle_beta   90.00
_cell.angle_gamma   90.00
#
_symmetry.space_group_name_H-M   'P 1'
#
loop_
_entity.id
_entity.type
_entity.pdbx_description
1 polymer ?
#
loop_
_entity_poly.entity_id
_entity_poly.type
_entity_poly.pdbx_seq_one_letter_code
_entity_poly.pdbx_strand_id
1 'polypeptide(L)' 'MQQGNVITYSFRQLKVHENNYPTHDLELAAVVFALNIWRHHMYGVHVDVFTDHNSLQYVFT' A
#
# COMPACT_ATOMS: atom_id res chain seq x y z
N MET A 1 -1.27 -12.17 5.86
CA MET A 1 -0.67 -13.02 6.90
C MET A 1 -0.92 -14.46 6.52
N GLN A 2 0.12 -15.26 6.26
CA GLN A 2 -0.06 -16.70 6.04
C GLN A 2 0.13 -17.37 7.40
N GLN A 3 -0.86 -18.15 7.83
CA GLN A 3 -0.82 -18.91 9.09
C GLN A 3 -0.51 -18.06 10.33
N GLY A 4 -0.98 -16.80 10.36
CA GLY A 4 -0.78 -15.89 11.50
C GLY A 4 0.59 -15.19 11.56
N ASN A 5 1.47 -15.44 10.58
CA ASN A 5 2.77 -14.79 10.50
C ASN A 5 2.81 -13.71 9.40
N VAL A 6 3.56 -12.64 9.67
CA VAL A 6 3.86 -11.62 8.67
C VAL A 6 4.88 -12.18 7.68
N ILE A 7 4.51 -12.20 6.40
CA ILE A 7 5.26 -12.87 5.35
C ILE A 7 6.47 -12.04 4.93
N THR A 8 6.30 -10.72 4.79
CA THR A 8 7.41 -9.78 4.58
C THR A 8 6.93 -8.37 4.88
N TYR A 9 7.90 -7.48 5.10
CA TYR A 9 7.70 -6.05 5.24
C TYR A 9 8.33 -5.37 4.05
N SER A 10 7.69 -4.32 3.53
CA SER A 10 8.23 -3.53 2.43
C SER A 10 8.04 -2.06 2.72
N PHE A 11 9.13 -1.32 2.68
CA PHE A 11 9.16 0.12 2.92
C PHE A 11 10.08 0.78 1.89
N ARG A 12 9.81 2.04 1.55
CA ARG A 12 10.64 2.85 0.66
C ARG A 12 10.77 4.26 1.22
N GLN A 13 11.93 4.86 1.04
CA GLN A 13 12.14 6.29 1.30
C GLN A 13 11.39 7.15 0.29
N LEU A 14 10.74 8.20 0.80
CA LEU A 14 10.14 9.25 -0.01
C LEU A 14 11.21 9.96 -0.81
N LYS A 15 10.96 10.16 -2.10
CA LYS A 15 11.81 10.99 -2.94
C LYS A 15 11.57 12.46 -2.59
N VAL A 16 12.57 13.31 -2.86
CA VAL A 16 12.53 14.74 -2.52
C VAL A 16 11.30 15.47 -3.08
N HIS A 17 10.81 15.05 -4.26
CA HIS A 17 9.58 15.61 -4.86
C HIS A 17 8.29 15.09 -4.24
N GLU A 18 8.30 13.86 -3.70
CA GLU A 18 7.14 13.28 -3.00
C GLU A 18 6.94 13.96 -1.64
N ASN A 19 8.01 14.51 -1.06
CA ASN A 19 7.99 15.15 0.27
C ASN A 19 7.14 16.42 0.34
N ASN A 20 6.80 17.03 -0.80
CA ASN A 20 5.91 18.20 -0.88
C ASN A 20 4.44 17.82 -1.09
N TYR A 21 4.12 16.53 -1.23
CA TYR A 21 2.74 16.10 -1.43
C TYR A 21 1.93 16.17 -0.13
N PRO A 22 0.62 16.43 -0.23
CA PRO A 22 -0.31 16.26 0.88
C PRO A 22 -0.20 14.84 1.47
N THR A 23 -0.45 14.71 2.78
CA THR A 23 -0.38 13.42 3.49
C THR A 23 -1.23 12.33 2.82
N HIS A 24 -2.40 12.68 2.27
CA HIS A 24 -3.27 11.74 1.57
C HIS A 24 -2.62 11.14 0.31
N ASP A 25 -1.92 11.96 -0.48
CA ASP A 25 -1.22 11.51 -1.70
C ASP A 25 -0.01 10.64 -1.35
N LEU A 26 0.67 10.93 -0.24
CA LEU A 26 1.78 10.13 0.28
C LEU A 26 1.32 8.74 0.71
N GLU A 27 0.19 8.63 1.39
CA GLU A 27 -0.41 7.35 1.78
C GLU A 27 -0.85 6.55 0.57
N LEU A 28 -1.47 7.20 -0.42
CA LEU A 28 -1.84 6.55 -1.68
C LEU A 28 -0.60 6.00 -2.41
N ALA A 29 0.48 6.78 -2.48
CA ALA A 29 1.74 6.34 -3.06
C ALA A 29 2.32 5.12 -2.33
N ALA A 30 2.20 5.06 -1.01
CA ALA A 30 2.63 3.92 -0.21
C ALA A 30 1.80 2.65 -0.53
N VAL A 31 0.47 2.78 -0.66
CA VAL A 31 -0.42 1.67 -1.06
C VAL A 31 -0.09 1.17 -2.46
N VAL A 32 0.03 2.08 -3.44
CA VAL A 32 0.38 1.73 -4.83
C VAL A 32 1.75 1.05 -4.89
N PHE A 33 2.73 1.53 -4.12
CA PHE A 33 4.06 0.92 -4.04
C PHE A 33 4.01 -0.51 -3.49
N ALA A 34 3.28 -0.72 -2.39
CA ALA A 34 3.07 -2.05 -1.84
C ALA A 34 2.40 -2.95 -2.87
N LEU A 35 1.28 -2.53 -3.47
CA LEU A 35 0.60 -3.31 -4.50
C LEU A 35 1.51 -3.65 -5.68
N ASN A 36 2.38 -2.75 -6.12
CA ASN A 36 3.29 -3.01 -7.23
C ASN A 36 4.36 -4.06 -6.88
N ILE A 37 4.91 -4.02 -5.66
CA ILE A 37 5.82 -5.07 -5.16
C ILE A 37 5.09 -6.40 -5.13
N TRP A 38 3.88 -6.42 -4.59
CA TRP A 38 3.15 -7.65 -4.33
C TRP A 38 2.31 -8.15 -5.49
N ARG A 39 2.22 -7.39 -6.60
CA ARG A 39 1.41 -7.70 -7.77
C ARG A 39 1.64 -9.11 -8.31
N HIS A 40 2.89 -9.59 -8.26
CA HIS A 40 3.26 -10.93 -8.69
C HIS A 40 2.78 -12.05 -7.74
N HIS A 41 2.55 -11.75 -6.46
CA HIS A 41 2.00 -12.68 -5.47
C HIS A 41 0.47 -12.60 -5.32
N MET A 42 -0.11 -11.46 -5.69
CA MET A 42 -1.54 -11.17 -5.51
C MET A 42 -2.39 -11.56 -6.74
N TYR A 43 -1.76 -12.04 -7.82
CA TYR A 43 -2.48 -12.35 -9.06
C TYR A 43 -3.41 -13.55 -8.85
N GLY A 44 -4.72 -13.31 -8.93
CA GLY A 44 -5.75 -14.34 -8.77
C GLY A 44 -6.12 -14.69 -7.32
N VAL A 45 -5.67 -13.90 -6.34
CA VAL A 45 -5.95 -14.11 -4.91
C VAL A 45 -6.72 -12.91 -4.35
N HIS A 46 -7.71 -13.16 -3.50
CA HIS A 46 -8.42 -12.11 -2.77
C HIS A 46 -7.47 -11.49 -1.72
N VAL A 47 -7.33 -10.16 -1.75
CA VAL A 47 -6.45 -9.42 -0.85
C VAL A 47 -7.27 -8.39 -0.10
N ASP A 48 -7.28 -8.50 1.23
CA ASP A 48 -7.84 -7.50 2.11
C ASP A 48 -6.78 -6.46 2.48
N VAL A 49 -7.03 -5.21 2.13
CA VAL A 49 -6.14 -4.08 2.44
C VAL A 49 -6.72 -3.34 3.65
N PHE A 50 -5.96 -3.27 4.73
CA PHE A 50 -6.30 -2.49 5.93
C PHE A 50 -5.44 -1.24 5.97
N THR A 51 -6.08 -0.09 6.00
CA THR A 51 -5.45 1.23 6.17
C THR A 51 -6.18 1.97 7.28
N ASP A 52 -5.44 2.74 8.07
CA ASP A 52 -5.96 3.60 9.13
C ASP A 52 -6.59 4.89 8.58
N HIS A 53 -6.49 5.15 7.27
CA HIS A 53 -6.91 6.40 6.68
C HIS A 53 -8.22 6.29 5.87
N ASN A 54 -9.24 7.00 6.33
CA ASN A 54 -10.62 6.90 5.83
C ASN A 54 -10.78 7.40 4.37
N SER A 55 -9.89 8.28 3.90
CA SER A 55 -9.96 8.83 2.53
C SER A 55 -9.40 7.88 1.45
N LEU A 56 -8.78 6.77 1.83
CA LEU A 56 -8.38 5.71 0.90
C LEU A 56 -9.54 4.74 0.57
N GLN A 57 -10.68 4.86 1.24
CA GLN A 57 -11.86 4.02 0.99
C GLN A 57 -12.37 4.12 -0.47
N TYR A 58 -12.16 5.27 -1.12
CA TYR A 58 -12.64 5.55 -2.48
C TYR A 58 -11.69 5.07 -3.60
N VAL A 59 -10.49 4.61 -3.26
CA VAL A 59 -9.49 4.19 -4.26
C VAL A 59 -9.88 2.87 -4.94
N PHE A 60 -10.71 2.07 -4.27
CA PHE A 60 -11.14 0.74 -4.70
C PHE A 60 -12.65 0.65 -5.00
N THR A 61 -13.36 1.79 -5.08
CA THR A 61 -14.72 1.84 -5.65
C THR A 61 -14.64 1.84 -7.17
#